data_AF-A0A832F2P1-F1
#
_entry.id   AF-A0A832F2P1-F1
#
_cell.length_a   1.000
_cell.length_b   1.000
_cell.length_c   1.000
_cell.angle_alpha   90.00
_cell.angle_beta   90.00
_cell.angle_gamma   90.00
#
_symmetry.space_group_name_H-M   'P 1'
#
loop_
_entity.id
_entity.type
_entity.pdbx_description
1 polymer ?
#
loop_
_entity_poly.entity_id
_entity_poly.type
_entity_poly.pdbx_seq_one_letter_code
_entity_poly.pdbx_strand_id
1 'polypeptide(L)'
;MRVRRSRACFNRGILSRGRVRLQKDTAQVSKRHTMRTVLRFLRHHIWGIVTLIAVFAIVHWAVVRYRKPGSMTVIEAQAMDMSQSGTPLGVAPVAVEEVHPRLFEPAVTYTGSVAAWNDEEVYPRVTGSLTNLTVYPGDRVHPGEVIGRLDSAELTSRLNEAEAGAEAAQHEYNMSAQEFGEAAASRDAASATLHGLQSALEETQAEYNAAQATLDAVRQEREAAQAAVGDAQANAQAAEADVEYWRSEIKREAKLLKAGAVSTEEYQRELSQAKAAEGRLAQAMAGISAKQAALAAAEARVKQASADVSAAQARIARTKAEIQSAQAEVRAASANVSLNIHHKLHRAAVLKQAEAQARTASIVRGYTL
;
A
#
# COMPACT_ATOMS: atom_id res chain seq x y z
N MET A 1 29.02 35.64 23.72
CA MET A 1 30.42 35.36 23.35
C MET A 1 30.48 35.24 21.82
N ARG A 2 31.32 36.08 21.18
CA ARG A 2 31.75 36.17 19.74
C ARG A 2 30.88 35.49 18.66
N VAL A 3 30.23 36.22 17.73
CA VAL A 3 30.76 37.03 16.59
C VAL A 3 31.38 36.20 15.45
N ARG A 4 30.72 36.13 14.28
CA ARG A 4 31.13 36.71 12.95
C ARG A 4 30.28 36.13 11.80
N ARG A 5 29.46 36.96 11.12
CA ARG A 5 29.71 37.72 9.86
C ARG A 5 29.46 36.87 8.60
N SER A 6 28.48 37.18 7.73
CA SER A 6 28.21 38.39 6.92
C SER A 6 28.69 38.20 5.48
N ARG A 7 27.79 38.35 4.49
CA ARG A 7 27.83 39.46 3.52
C ARG A 7 26.65 39.41 2.54
N ALA A 8 26.02 40.57 2.39
CA ALA A 8 25.09 40.95 1.34
C ALA A 8 25.58 42.27 0.73
N CYS A 9 25.16 42.52 -0.53
CA CYS A 9 25.12 43.82 -1.24
C CYS A 9 26.48 44.49 -1.60
N PHE A 10 26.61 45.43 -2.53
CA PHE A 10 25.93 45.90 -3.75
C PHE A 10 26.72 47.18 -4.17
N ASN A 11 27.10 47.29 -5.45
CA ASN A 11 27.09 48.54 -6.26
C ASN A 11 28.12 49.69 -6.11
N ARG A 12 28.47 50.27 -7.29
CA ARG A 12 29.00 51.61 -7.69
C ARG A 12 30.21 52.19 -6.91
N GLY A 13 31.25 52.77 -7.49
CA GLY A 13 31.41 53.52 -8.75
C GLY A 13 32.11 54.86 -8.42
N ILE A 14 32.87 55.42 -9.39
CA ILE A 14 33.13 56.86 -9.64
C ILE A 14 34.45 57.53 -9.10
N LEU A 15 35.16 58.16 -10.08
CA LEU A 15 36.06 59.37 -10.06
C LEU A 15 37.46 59.28 -9.37
N SER A 16 38.55 59.96 -9.77
CA SER A 16 38.86 60.90 -10.87
C SER A 16 40.38 61.23 -10.94
N ARG A 17 40.79 61.74 -12.11
CA ARG A 17 41.68 62.91 -12.39
C ARG A 17 43.22 62.92 -12.12
N GLY A 18 43.91 63.34 -13.19
CA GLY A 18 45.04 64.30 -13.21
C GLY A 18 46.41 63.65 -13.40
N ARG A 19 47.43 64.22 -14.09
CA ARG A 19 47.71 65.47 -14.83
C ARG A 19 49.12 65.22 -15.45
N VAL A 20 49.35 65.41 -16.76
CA VAL A 20 49.88 66.64 -17.41
C VAL A 20 51.42 66.77 -17.46
N ARG A 21 51.92 67.14 -18.66
CA ARG A 21 53.17 67.89 -19.03
C ARG A 21 54.50 67.11 -19.15
N LEU A 22 55.48 67.42 -20.01
CA LEU A 22 55.86 68.61 -20.82
C LEU A 22 56.88 68.25 -21.93
N GLN A 23 56.94 69.13 -22.95
CA GLN A 23 58.11 69.63 -23.74
C GLN A 23 58.90 68.68 -24.66
N LYS A 24 59.02 68.97 -25.98
CA LYS A 24 59.82 70.03 -26.68
C LYS A 24 61.33 69.81 -26.46
N ASP A 25 62.24 69.88 -27.43
CA ASP A 25 62.36 70.59 -28.70
C ASP A 25 63.52 69.97 -29.53
N THR A 26 63.62 70.40 -30.80
CA THR A 26 64.86 70.55 -31.62
C THR A 26 65.67 69.30 -32.03
N ALA A 27 66.44 69.26 -33.10
CA ALA A 27 66.52 69.98 -34.38
C ALA A 27 67.62 69.26 -35.20
N GLN A 28 67.61 69.50 -36.51
CA GLN A 28 68.78 69.54 -37.39
C GLN A 28 69.48 68.24 -37.85
N VAL A 29 69.44 68.11 -39.19
CA VAL A 29 70.62 67.97 -40.07
C VAL A 29 71.07 66.55 -40.48
N SER A 30 71.23 66.45 -41.81
CA SER A 30 72.08 65.52 -42.57
C SER A 30 71.44 64.25 -43.15
N LYS A 31 70.91 64.43 -44.36
CA LYS A 31 70.97 63.46 -45.45
C LYS A 31 72.37 62.84 -45.53
N ARG A 32 72.48 61.54 -45.25
CA ARG A 32 73.33 60.53 -45.95
C ARG A 32 73.44 59.26 -45.10
N HIS A 33 72.31 58.60 -44.83
CA HIS A 33 72.28 57.15 -44.57
C HIS A 33 70.93 56.53 -45.00
N THR A 34 70.36 57.09 -46.08
CA THR A 34 69.26 56.53 -46.87
C THR A 34 69.76 55.36 -47.70
N MET A 35 69.72 54.15 -47.16
CA MET A 35 69.48 52.90 -47.92
C MET A 35 69.49 51.65 -47.03
N ARG A 36 70.09 51.69 -45.84
CA ARG A 36 70.14 50.52 -44.93
C ARG A 36 68.95 50.40 -43.96
N THR A 37 68.10 51.42 -43.88
CA THR A 37 66.88 51.44 -43.04
C THR A 37 65.61 51.03 -43.79
N VAL A 38 65.57 51.24 -45.13
CA VAL A 38 64.42 50.84 -45.98
C VAL A 38 64.30 49.32 -46.04
N LEU A 39 65.42 48.59 -46.07
CA LEU A 39 65.43 47.12 -46.12
C LEU A 39 64.97 46.46 -44.81
N ARG A 40 65.10 47.15 -43.66
CA ARG A 40 64.61 46.69 -42.36
C ARG A 40 63.13 47.04 -42.13
N PHE A 41 62.66 48.17 -42.66
CA PHE A 41 61.24 48.54 -42.70
C PHE A 41 60.41 47.59 -43.57
N LEU A 42 60.97 47.19 -44.73
CA LEU A 42 60.33 46.22 -45.64
C LEU A 42 60.20 44.81 -45.00
N ARG A 43 61.11 44.43 -44.10
CA ARG A 43 61.09 43.11 -43.42
C ARG A 43 60.09 43.04 -42.26
N HIS A 44 59.75 44.17 -41.65
CA HIS A 44 58.77 44.23 -40.56
C HIS A 44 57.34 44.51 -41.06
N HIS A 45 57.19 44.91 -42.32
CA HIS A 45 55.88 45.16 -42.96
C HIS A 45 55.58 44.19 -44.12
N ILE A 46 56.28 43.05 -44.19
CA ILE A 46 56.05 42.01 -45.22
C ILE A 46 54.59 41.57 -45.21
N TRP A 47 54.02 41.30 -44.03
CA TRP A 47 52.62 40.89 -43.91
C TRP A 47 51.63 41.97 -44.33
N GLY A 48 51.95 43.25 -44.10
CA GLY A 48 51.14 44.39 -44.56
C GLY A 48 51.22 44.58 -46.09
N ILE A 49 52.39 44.37 -46.69
CA ILE A 49 52.58 44.47 -48.14
C ILE A 49 51.96 43.25 -48.84
N VAL A 50 52.09 42.05 -48.26
CA VAL A 50 51.48 40.81 -48.77
C VAL A 50 49.95 40.91 -48.71
N THR A 51 49.37 41.45 -47.64
CA THR A 51 47.91 41.66 -47.58
C THR A 51 47.45 42.72 -48.59
N LEU A 52 48.20 43.79 -48.81
CA LEU A 52 47.84 44.81 -49.81
C LEU A 52 47.97 44.28 -51.25
N ILE A 53 48.99 43.46 -51.54
CA ILE A 53 49.13 42.75 -52.82
C ILE A 53 48.04 41.68 -52.99
N ALA A 54 47.68 40.95 -51.93
CA ALA A 54 46.60 39.97 -51.97
C ALA A 54 45.24 40.64 -52.22
N VAL A 55 44.96 41.77 -51.55
CA VAL A 55 43.74 42.56 -51.82
C VAL A 55 43.76 43.10 -53.25
N PHE A 56 44.90 43.62 -53.75
CA PHE A 56 45.01 44.05 -55.14
C PHE A 56 44.80 42.90 -56.13
N ALA A 57 45.36 41.72 -55.87
CA ALA A 57 45.18 40.53 -56.70
C ALA A 57 43.74 40.00 -56.67
N ILE A 58 43.08 40.03 -55.52
CA ILE A 58 41.67 39.64 -55.38
C ILE A 58 40.76 40.64 -56.10
N VAL A 59 41.02 41.95 -55.98
CA VAL A 59 40.27 43.00 -56.70
C VAL A 59 40.50 42.89 -58.21
N HIS A 60 41.75 42.69 -58.65
CA HIS A 60 42.07 42.49 -60.07
C HIS A 60 41.41 41.23 -60.62
N TRP A 61 41.46 40.12 -59.87
CA TRP A 61 40.81 38.87 -60.25
C TRP A 61 39.29 39.03 -60.30
N ALA A 62 38.67 39.71 -59.33
CA ALA A 62 37.24 39.99 -59.34
C ALA A 62 36.84 40.89 -60.52
N VAL A 63 37.61 41.94 -60.82
CA VAL A 63 37.37 42.84 -61.97
C VAL A 63 37.48 42.10 -63.29
N VAL A 64 38.44 41.20 -63.46
CA VAL A 64 38.60 40.40 -64.69
C VAL A 64 37.52 39.31 -64.79
N ARG A 65 37.19 38.64 -63.69
CA ARG A 65 36.26 37.50 -63.69
C ARG A 65 34.79 37.93 -63.83
N TYR A 66 34.43 39.12 -63.33
CA TYR A 66 33.05 39.65 -63.34
C TYR A 66 32.85 40.83 -64.32
N ARG A 67 33.84 41.19 -65.15
CA ARG A 67 33.68 42.20 -66.20
C ARG A 67 32.73 41.68 -67.29
N LYS A 68 31.60 42.36 -67.46
CA LYS A 68 30.73 42.20 -68.63
C LYS A 68 31.48 42.76 -69.86
N PRO A 69 31.49 42.07 -71.02
CA PRO A 69 32.16 42.56 -72.23
C PRO A 69 31.54 43.90 -72.68
N GLY A 70 32.39 44.93 -72.86
CA GLY A 70 31.98 46.25 -73.37
C GLY A 70 32.20 47.47 -72.47
N SER A 71 32.79 47.33 -71.27
CA SER A 71 33.13 48.48 -70.41
C SER A 71 34.59 48.94 -70.64
N MET A 72 34.80 50.06 -71.34
CA MET A 72 36.14 50.65 -71.54
C MET A 72 36.62 51.39 -70.28
N THR A 73 37.92 51.35 -69.99
CA THR A 73 38.51 52.14 -68.90
C THR A 73 38.87 53.54 -69.37
N VAL A 74 38.86 54.52 -68.45
CA VAL A 74 39.19 55.93 -68.74
C VAL A 74 40.63 56.09 -69.28
N ILE A 75 41.52 55.12 -69.03
CA ILE A 75 42.91 55.10 -69.52
C ILE A 75 42.99 54.60 -70.97
N GLU A 76 42.10 53.71 -71.41
CA GLU A 76 42.00 53.29 -72.83
C GLU A 76 41.30 54.33 -73.71
N ALA A 77 40.48 55.21 -73.12
CA ALA A 77 39.78 56.29 -73.83
C ALA A 77 40.67 57.53 -74.11
N GLN A 78 41.84 57.65 -73.50
CA GLN A 78 42.74 58.83 -73.64
C GLN A 78 43.99 58.57 -74.49
N ALA A 79 44.08 57.42 -75.17
CA ALA A 79 45.21 57.04 -76.04
C ALA A 79 44.83 56.89 -77.53
N MET A 80 43.73 57.51 -77.99
CA MET A 80 43.47 57.68 -79.42
C MET A 80 44.11 58.97 -79.92
N ASP A 81 45.33 58.80 -80.43
CA ASP A 81 46.10 59.80 -81.18
C ASP A 81 45.33 60.20 -82.46
N MET A 82 45.01 61.48 -82.56
CA MET A 82 44.10 62.10 -83.54
C MET A 82 44.88 63.00 -84.52
N SER A 83 46.04 62.55 -85.01
CA SER A 83 46.80 63.26 -86.05
C SER A 83 47.38 62.34 -87.12
N GLN A 84 46.51 61.78 -87.97
CA GLN A 84 46.88 61.36 -89.33
C GLN A 84 45.62 61.24 -90.20
N SER A 85 45.20 62.37 -90.76
CA SER A 85 44.23 62.45 -91.84
C SER A 85 44.90 62.11 -93.18
N GLY A 86 44.68 60.89 -93.66
CA GLY A 86 44.90 60.51 -95.05
C GLY A 86 43.77 59.58 -95.45
N THR A 87 42.89 60.00 -96.35
CA THR A 87 41.79 59.20 -96.90
C THR A 87 42.31 58.16 -97.89
N PRO A 88 41.96 56.87 -97.74
CA PRO A 88 41.77 55.98 -98.87
C PRO A 88 40.34 55.43 -98.93
N LEU A 89 39.98 54.98 -100.13
CA LEU A 89 38.64 54.65 -100.60
C LEU A 89 37.95 53.53 -99.80
N GLY A 90 36.62 53.62 -99.74
CA GLY A 90 35.74 52.79 -98.92
C GLY A 90 35.84 51.27 -99.17
N VAL A 91 35.85 50.53 -98.07
CA VAL A 91 35.54 49.10 -97.97
C VAL A 91 34.63 48.90 -96.77
N ALA A 92 33.46 48.31 -96.98
CA ALA A 92 32.55 47.92 -95.91
C ALA A 92 33.05 46.60 -95.29
N PRO A 93 33.38 46.55 -93.99
CA PRO A 93 33.80 45.31 -93.35
C PRO A 93 32.57 44.40 -93.16
N VAL A 94 32.57 43.25 -93.82
CA VAL A 94 31.60 42.18 -93.57
C VAL A 94 32.22 41.24 -92.54
N ALA A 95 31.60 41.12 -91.37
CA ALA A 95 32.01 40.16 -90.35
C ALA A 95 31.60 38.75 -90.80
N VAL A 96 32.56 37.83 -90.84
CA VAL A 96 32.33 36.41 -91.07
C VAL A 96 32.61 35.65 -89.79
N GLU A 97 31.64 34.84 -89.37
CA GLU A 97 31.69 33.98 -88.19
C GLU A 97 31.67 32.52 -88.66
N GLU A 98 32.59 31.71 -88.13
CA GLU A 98 32.82 30.34 -88.61
C GLU A 98 31.78 29.37 -88.01
N VAL A 99 30.81 28.94 -88.82
CA VAL A 99 29.70 28.08 -88.38
C VAL A 99 30.17 26.64 -88.20
N HIS A 100 30.10 26.13 -86.97
CA HIS A 100 30.40 24.75 -86.64
C HIS A 100 29.12 23.90 -86.68
N PRO A 101 29.01 22.85 -87.51
CA PRO A 101 27.86 21.96 -87.48
C PRO A 101 27.85 21.16 -86.17
N ARG A 102 26.99 21.57 -85.22
CA ARG A 102 26.62 20.79 -84.02
C ARG A 102 25.15 20.40 -84.16
N LEU A 103 24.81 19.20 -83.70
CA LEU A 103 23.42 18.77 -83.60
C LEU A 103 22.65 19.79 -82.74
N PHE A 104 21.73 20.51 -83.36
CA PHE A 104 20.83 21.43 -82.70
C PHE A 104 19.60 20.62 -82.27
N GLU A 105 19.59 20.15 -81.03
CA GLU A 105 18.36 19.67 -80.41
C GLU A 105 17.59 20.92 -79.92
N PRO A 106 16.40 21.22 -80.46
CA PRO A 106 15.61 22.36 -80.02
C PRO A 106 15.18 22.14 -78.56
N ALA A 107 15.95 22.68 -77.62
CA ALA A 107 15.59 22.72 -76.21
C ALA A 107 14.58 23.86 -76.01
N VAL A 108 13.30 23.51 -75.98
CA VAL A 108 12.24 24.47 -75.64
C VAL A 108 12.10 24.50 -74.13
N THR A 109 12.53 25.60 -73.51
CA THR A 109 12.36 25.80 -72.07
C THR A 109 10.94 26.29 -71.79
N TYR A 110 10.10 25.41 -71.26
CA TYR A 110 8.78 25.77 -70.75
C TYR A 110 8.86 26.08 -69.25
N THR A 111 8.16 27.12 -68.81
CA THR A 111 7.92 27.35 -67.37
C THR A 111 6.82 26.40 -66.91
N GLY A 112 7.18 25.33 -66.21
CA GLY A 112 6.23 24.46 -65.51
C GLY A 112 6.28 24.71 -64.01
N SER A 113 5.11 24.73 -63.36
CA SER A 113 5.03 24.69 -61.90
C SER A 113 4.97 23.23 -61.43
N VAL A 114 5.82 22.86 -60.48
CA VAL A 114 5.72 21.57 -59.80
C VAL A 114 4.80 21.74 -58.59
N ALA A 115 3.73 20.95 -58.52
CA ALA A 115 2.83 20.90 -57.38
C ALA A 115 2.84 19.47 -56.79
N ALA A 116 2.71 19.36 -55.48
CA ALA A 116 2.59 18.06 -54.83
C ALA A 116 1.29 17.37 -55.26
N TRP A 117 1.35 16.07 -55.54
CA TRP A 117 0.15 15.28 -55.87
C TRP A 117 -0.72 15.07 -54.62
N ASN A 118 -0.09 14.81 -53.48
CA ASN A 118 -0.73 14.78 -52.16
C ASN A 118 -0.01 15.79 -51.28
N ASP A 119 -0.79 16.64 -50.63
CA ASP A 119 -0.31 17.56 -49.60
C ASP A 119 -0.99 17.17 -48.28
N GLU A 120 -0.21 17.10 -47.20
CA GLU A 120 -0.70 16.70 -45.88
C GLU A 120 -0.19 17.69 -44.84
N GLU A 121 -1.13 18.41 -44.24
CA GLU A 121 -0.84 19.36 -43.18
C GLU A 121 -0.65 18.64 -41.85
N VAL A 122 0.53 18.77 -41.26
CA VAL A 122 0.88 18.14 -39.98
C VAL A 122 0.57 19.10 -38.83
N TYR A 123 -0.35 18.69 -37.95
CA TYR A 123 -0.74 19.44 -36.76
C TYR A 123 -0.27 18.75 -35.46
N PRO A 124 0.15 19.53 -34.44
CA PRO A 124 0.47 18.96 -33.14
C PRO A 124 -0.80 18.43 -32.46
N ARG A 125 -0.70 17.26 -31.82
CA ARG A 125 -1.82 16.62 -31.10
C ARG A 125 -2.12 17.27 -29.75
N VAL A 126 -1.20 18.07 -29.24
CA VAL A 126 -1.28 18.76 -27.95
C VAL A 126 -0.88 20.21 -28.14
N THR A 127 -1.54 21.11 -27.41
CA THR A 127 -1.20 22.54 -27.42
C THR A 127 0.07 22.79 -26.62
N GLY A 128 1.02 23.55 -27.17
CA GLY A 128 2.25 23.90 -26.48
C GLY A 128 3.09 24.91 -27.26
N SER A 129 4.11 25.47 -26.61
CA SER A 129 5.08 26.36 -27.24
C SER A 129 6.11 25.55 -28.00
N LEU A 130 6.43 25.95 -29.24
CA LEU A 130 7.50 25.31 -30.02
C LEU A 130 8.87 25.73 -29.48
N THR A 131 9.63 24.76 -28.96
CA THR A 131 10.97 25.01 -28.40
C THR A 131 12.05 24.92 -29.49
N ASN A 132 11.89 23.99 -30.43
CA ASN A 132 12.85 23.78 -31.50
C ASN A 132 12.14 23.31 -32.78
N LEU A 133 12.57 23.80 -33.95
CA LEU A 133 12.17 23.33 -35.26
C LEU A 133 13.43 22.84 -35.99
N THR A 134 13.51 21.54 -36.22
CA THR A 134 14.75 20.88 -36.70
C THR A 134 14.89 20.94 -38.22
N VAL A 135 13.81 21.21 -38.95
CA VAL A 135 13.75 21.15 -40.42
C VAL A 135 13.43 22.50 -41.02
N TYR A 136 13.92 22.72 -42.24
CA TYR A 136 13.66 23.93 -43.03
C TYR A 136 12.83 23.61 -44.28
N PRO A 137 12.13 24.60 -44.87
CA PRO A 137 11.39 24.41 -46.11
C PRO A 137 12.31 23.91 -47.24
N GLY A 138 12.02 22.70 -47.74
CA GLY A 138 12.80 22.03 -48.79
C GLY A 138 13.58 20.79 -48.32
N ASP A 139 13.68 20.55 -47.01
CA ASP A 139 14.33 19.35 -46.46
C ASP A 139 13.49 18.09 -46.69
N ARG A 140 14.15 16.96 -46.94
CA ARG A 140 13.49 15.65 -47.05
C ARG A 140 13.43 14.99 -45.67
N VAL A 141 12.23 14.64 -45.23
CA VAL A 141 11.98 13.96 -43.95
C VAL A 141 11.47 12.53 -44.15
N HIS A 142 11.77 11.66 -43.20
CA HIS A 142 11.32 10.26 -43.18
C HIS A 142 10.23 10.02 -42.12
N PRO A 143 9.39 8.97 -42.28
CA PRO A 143 8.44 8.59 -41.25
C PRO A 143 9.14 8.34 -39.90
N GLY A 144 8.66 9.02 -38.85
CA GLY A 144 9.23 8.94 -37.49
C GLY A 144 10.35 9.95 -37.20
N GLU A 145 10.73 10.79 -38.16
CA GLU A 145 11.71 11.85 -37.96
C GLU A 145 11.10 13.03 -37.19
N VAL A 146 11.85 13.57 -36.21
CA VAL A 146 11.38 14.65 -35.34
C VAL A 146 11.53 16.01 -36.04
N ILE A 147 10.42 16.51 -36.55
CA ILE A 147 10.31 17.77 -37.29
C ILE A 147 10.44 18.99 -36.34
N GLY A 148 9.92 18.89 -35.12
CA GLY A 148 10.00 19.93 -34.09
C GLY A 148 9.64 19.41 -32.70
N ARG A 149 10.05 20.14 -31.66
CA ARG A 149 9.82 19.79 -30.25
C ARG A 149 9.00 20.86 -29.56
N LEU A 150 8.00 20.43 -28.80
CA LEU A 150 7.16 21.31 -27.98
C LEU A 150 7.72 21.38 -26.54
N ASP A 151 7.47 22.48 -25.84
CA ASP A 151 7.72 22.58 -24.41
C ASP A 151 6.88 21.55 -23.65
N SER A 152 7.54 20.77 -22.81
CA SER A 152 6.96 19.65 -22.08
C SER A 152 6.93 19.88 -20.56
N ALA A 153 7.33 21.06 -20.07
CA ALA A 153 7.41 21.33 -18.64
C ALA A 153 6.05 21.12 -17.94
N GLU A 154 4.97 21.71 -18.47
CA GLU A 154 3.63 21.57 -17.90
C GLU A 154 3.12 20.12 -17.97
N LEU A 155 3.31 19.44 -19.10
CA LEU A 155 2.87 18.05 -19.27
C LEU A 155 3.67 17.08 -18.39
N THR A 156 4.94 17.37 -18.16
CA THR A 156 5.78 16.61 -17.22
C THR A 156 5.31 16.81 -15.79
N SER A 157 4.94 18.04 -15.39
CA SER A 157 4.33 18.29 -14.08
C SER A 157 3.02 17.54 -13.91
N ARG A 158 2.14 17.54 -14.92
CA ARG A 158 0.87 16.77 -14.91
C ARG A 158 1.10 15.26 -14.84
N LEU A 159 2.13 14.76 -15.52
CA LEU A 159 2.52 13.35 -15.43
C LEU A 159 2.99 13.00 -14.02
N ASN A 160 3.91 13.79 -13.46
CA ASN A 160 4.42 13.57 -12.10
C ASN A 160 3.29 13.63 -11.05
N GLU A 161 2.33 14.54 -11.21
CA GLU A 161 1.14 14.62 -10.36
C GLU A 161 0.27 13.35 -10.47
N ALA A 162 0.03 12.86 -11.69
CA ALA A 162 -0.74 11.65 -11.92
C ALA A 162 -0.04 10.38 -11.41
N GLU A 163 1.29 10.29 -11.56
CA GLU A 163 2.11 9.19 -11.03
C GLU A 163 2.10 9.20 -9.49
N ALA A 164 2.29 10.36 -8.86
CA ALA A 164 2.19 10.50 -7.41
C ALA A 164 0.78 10.15 -6.90
N GLY A 165 -0.27 10.52 -7.65
CA GLY A 165 -1.65 10.12 -7.36
C GLY A 165 -1.86 8.60 -7.42
N ALA A 166 -1.25 7.93 -8.40
CA ALA A 166 -1.30 6.46 -8.51
C ALA A 166 -0.54 5.77 -7.36
N GLU A 167 0.63 6.29 -6.98
CA GLU A 167 1.39 5.79 -5.83
C GLU A 167 0.61 5.95 -4.52
N ALA A 168 -0.03 7.12 -4.31
CA ALA A 168 -0.90 7.34 -3.16
C ALA A 168 -2.08 6.34 -3.12
N ALA A 169 -2.76 6.12 -4.25
CA ALA A 169 -3.83 5.15 -4.36
C ALA A 169 -3.35 3.70 -4.10
N GLN A 170 -2.11 3.37 -4.50
CA GLN A 170 -1.50 2.07 -4.24
C GLN A 170 -1.24 1.87 -2.74
N HIS A 171 -0.75 2.90 -2.04
CA HIS A 171 -0.60 2.87 -0.59
C HIS A 171 -1.94 2.68 0.12
N GLU A 172 -2.99 3.41 -0.28
CA GLU A 172 -4.32 3.25 0.29
C GLU A 172 -4.89 1.83 0.07
N TYR A 173 -4.68 1.24 -1.11
CA TYR A 173 -5.07 -0.15 -1.37
C TYR A 173 -4.32 -1.13 -0.45
N ASN A 174 -3.01 -0.93 -0.27
CA ASN A 174 -2.20 -1.78 0.60
C ASN A 174 -2.66 -1.69 2.06
N MET A 175 -2.95 -0.49 2.55
CA MET A 175 -3.52 -0.28 3.89
C MET A 175 -4.87 -1.01 4.04
N SER A 176 -5.77 -0.86 3.06
CA SER A 176 -7.07 -1.54 3.09
C SER A 176 -6.95 -3.08 3.02
N ALA A 177 -5.93 -3.59 2.32
CA ALA A 177 -5.63 -5.02 2.31
C ALA A 177 -5.14 -5.53 3.68
N GLN A 178 -4.38 -4.71 4.42
CA GLN A 178 -3.96 -5.00 5.80
C GLN A 178 -5.16 -4.98 6.75
N GLU A 179 -6.00 -3.95 6.69
CA GLU A 179 -7.24 -3.84 7.49
C GLU A 179 -8.17 -5.05 7.27
N PHE A 180 -8.30 -5.51 6.02
CA PHE A 180 -9.03 -6.74 5.72
C PHE A 180 -8.39 -7.98 6.37
N GLY A 181 -7.06 -8.09 6.33
CA GLY A 181 -6.34 -9.18 6.98
C GLY A 181 -6.55 -9.19 8.49
N GLU A 182 -6.49 -8.03 9.14
CA GLU A 182 -6.76 -7.86 10.58
C GLU A 182 -8.21 -8.23 10.93
N ALA A 183 -9.18 -7.78 10.12
CA ALA A 183 -10.58 -8.14 10.31
C ALA A 183 -10.82 -9.65 10.16
N ALA A 184 -10.17 -10.30 9.18
CA ALA A 184 -10.27 -11.74 9.00
C ALA A 184 -9.66 -12.52 10.17
N ALA A 185 -8.47 -12.12 10.64
CA ALA A 185 -7.83 -12.70 11.81
C ALA A 185 -8.68 -12.52 13.08
N SER A 186 -9.32 -11.36 13.25
CA SER A 186 -10.24 -11.10 14.37
C SER A 186 -11.46 -12.02 14.34
N ARG A 187 -12.06 -12.24 13.15
CA ARG A 187 -13.14 -13.22 12.98
C ARG A 187 -12.69 -14.64 13.33
N ASP A 188 -11.50 -15.03 12.88
CA ASP A 188 -10.98 -16.38 13.14
C ASP A 188 -10.71 -16.60 14.63
N ALA A 189 -10.16 -15.59 15.32
CA ALA A 189 -10.01 -15.61 16.77
C ALA A 189 -11.37 -15.73 17.48
N ALA A 190 -12.38 -14.96 17.07
CA ALA A 190 -13.73 -15.06 17.63
C ALA A 190 -14.35 -16.46 17.39
N SER A 191 -14.13 -17.04 16.21
CA SER A 191 -14.60 -18.39 15.88
C SER A 191 -13.91 -19.46 16.72
N ALA A 192 -12.61 -19.31 16.98
CA ALA A 192 -11.86 -20.21 17.85
C ALA A 192 -12.36 -20.14 19.29
N THR A 193 -12.65 -18.94 19.80
CA THR A 193 -13.28 -18.76 21.13
C THR A 193 -14.65 -19.45 21.19
N LEU A 194 -15.49 -19.27 20.18
CA LEU A 194 -16.79 -19.95 20.10
C LEU A 194 -16.63 -21.47 20.11
N HIS A 195 -15.66 -22.01 19.37
CA HIS A 195 -15.40 -23.44 19.36
C HIS A 195 -14.93 -23.95 20.74
N GLY A 196 -14.05 -23.22 21.42
CA GLY A 196 -13.63 -23.56 22.79
C GLY A 196 -14.81 -23.58 23.78
N LEU A 197 -15.74 -22.62 23.66
CA LEU A 197 -16.96 -22.61 24.49
C LEU A 197 -17.91 -23.77 24.17
N GLN A 198 -17.96 -24.24 22.92
CA GLN A 198 -18.72 -25.43 22.56
C GLN A 198 -18.15 -26.68 23.25
N SER A 199 -16.83 -26.84 23.29
CA SER A 199 -16.19 -27.92 24.05
C SER A 199 -16.45 -27.79 25.56
N ALA A 200 -16.42 -26.57 26.11
CA ALA A 200 -16.78 -26.33 27.51
C ALA A 200 -18.25 -26.69 27.81
N LEU A 201 -19.16 -26.53 26.84
CA LEU A 201 -20.54 -26.98 26.98
C LEU A 201 -20.63 -28.51 27.08
N GLU A 202 -19.84 -29.23 26.30
CA GLU A 202 -19.77 -30.70 26.40
C GLU A 202 -19.23 -31.14 27.76
N GLU A 203 -18.22 -30.46 28.30
CA GLU A 203 -17.68 -30.70 29.64
C GLU A 203 -18.73 -30.46 30.74
N THR A 204 -19.42 -29.31 30.72
CA THR A 204 -20.48 -29.03 31.71
C THR A 204 -21.67 -29.99 31.58
N GLN A 205 -21.95 -30.51 30.38
CA GLN A 205 -22.96 -31.54 30.17
C GLN A 205 -22.52 -32.89 30.78
N ALA A 206 -21.24 -33.24 30.66
CA ALA A 206 -20.67 -34.42 31.32
C ALA A 206 -20.72 -34.31 32.85
N GLU A 207 -20.40 -33.13 33.40
CA GLU A 207 -20.53 -32.85 34.84
C GLU A 207 -21.98 -33.01 35.33
N TYR A 208 -22.95 -32.49 34.59
CA TYR A 208 -24.38 -32.67 34.93
C TYR A 208 -24.77 -34.16 34.93
N ASN A 209 -24.32 -34.92 33.94
CA ASN A 209 -24.60 -36.36 33.87
C ASN A 209 -23.97 -37.11 35.07
N ALA A 210 -22.75 -36.73 35.48
CA ALA A 210 -22.09 -37.30 36.65
C ALA A 210 -22.80 -36.94 37.98
N ALA A 211 -23.27 -35.70 38.11
CA ALA A 211 -24.07 -35.27 39.25
C ALA A 211 -25.41 -36.03 39.31
N GLN A 212 -26.04 -36.26 38.16
CA GLN A 212 -27.28 -37.02 38.06
C GLN A 212 -27.07 -38.49 38.49
N ALA A 213 -26.00 -39.13 38.03
CA ALA A 213 -25.66 -40.49 38.44
C ALA A 213 -25.39 -40.59 39.95
N THR A 214 -24.76 -39.57 40.53
CA THR A 214 -24.54 -39.50 41.98
C THR A 214 -25.84 -39.35 42.75
N LEU A 215 -26.76 -38.48 42.30
CA LEU A 215 -28.09 -38.34 42.89
C LEU A 215 -28.85 -39.68 42.88
N ASP A 216 -28.78 -40.42 41.78
CA ASP A 216 -29.46 -41.71 41.67
C ASP A 216 -28.82 -42.76 42.59
N ALA A 217 -27.49 -42.81 42.70
CA ALA A 217 -26.81 -43.68 43.67
C ALA A 217 -27.21 -43.37 45.12
N VAL A 218 -27.28 -42.09 45.49
CA VAL A 218 -27.66 -41.68 46.86
C VAL A 218 -29.16 -41.92 47.13
N ARG A 219 -30.01 -41.84 46.11
CA ARG A 219 -31.43 -42.23 46.23
C ARG A 219 -31.61 -43.72 46.54
N GLN A 220 -30.77 -44.57 45.94
CA GLN A 220 -30.72 -45.99 46.25
C GLN A 220 -30.24 -46.24 47.69
N GLU A 221 -29.25 -45.48 48.16
CA GLU A 221 -28.81 -45.56 49.56
C GLU A 221 -29.93 -45.17 50.54
N ARG A 222 -30.68 -44.10 50.25
CA ARG A 222 -31.86 -43.70 51.05
C ARG A 222 -32.94 -44.78 51.04
N GLU A 223 -33.19 -45.41 49.90
CA GLU A 223 -34.14 -46.52 49.80
C GLU A 223 -33.72 -47.73 50.65
N ALA A 224 -32.43 -48.10 50.61
CA ALA A 224 -31.89 -49.16 51.47
C ALA A 224 -31.99 -48.79 52.97
N ALA A 225 -31.72 -47.53 53.34
CA ALA A 225 -31.88 -47.06 54.70
C ALA A 225 -33.35 -47.10 55.17
N GLN A 226 -34.29 -46.78 54.29
CA GLN A 226 -35.73 -46.86 54.56
C GLN A 226 -36.18 -48.32 54.79
N ALA A 227 -35.72 -49.25 53.95
CA ALA A 227 -35.99 -50.68 54.13
C ALA A 227 -35.46 -51.17 55.50
N ALA A 228 -34.25 -50.76 55.88
CA ALA A 228 -33.68 -51.11 57.18
C ALA A 228 -34.45 -50.56 58.38
N VAL A 229 -35.14 -49.42 58.25
CA VAL A 229 -36.09 -48.93 59.27
C VAL A 229 -37.30 -49.86 59.35
N GLY A 230 -37.85 -50.29 58.21
CA GLY A 230 -38.95 -51.26 58.18
C GLY A 230 -38.59 -52.58 58.86
N ASP A 231 -37.39 -53.12 58.59
CA ASP A 231 -36.90 -54.34 59.25
C ASP A 231 -36.74 -54.15 60.77
N ALA A 232 -36.22 -52.99 61.21
CA ALA A 232 -36.10 -52.69 62.63
C ALA A 232 -37.47 -52.55 63.32
N GLN A 233 -38.47 -51.99 62.63
CA GLN A 233 -39.84 -51.90 63.11
C GLN A 233 -40.48 -53.29 63.25
N ALA A 234 -40.32 -54.17 62.26
CA ALA A 234 -40.82 -55.54 62.33
C ALA A 234 -40.19 -56.32 63.51
N ASN A 235 -38.88 -56.15 63.73
CA ASN A 235 -38.19 -56.75 64.88
C ASN A 235 -38.70 -56.22 66.23
N ALA A 236 -38.95 -54.92 66.34
CA ALA A 236 -39.53 -54.35 67.55
C ALA A 236 -40.96 -54.83 67.79
N GLN A 237 -41.76 -54.96 66.74
CA GLN A 237 -43.12 -55.51 66.84
C GLN A 237 -43.10 -56.96 67.35
N ALA A 238 -42.16 -57.79 66.88
CA ALA A 238 -41.98 -59.15 67.38
C ALA A 238 -41.56 -59.17 68.87
N ALA A 239 -40.63 -58.29 69.27
CA ALA A 239 -40.22 -58.16 70.66
C ALA A 239 -41.33 -57.62 71.56
N GLU A 240 -42.20 -56.75 71.04
CA GLU A 240 -43.36 -56.22 71.75
C GLU A 240 -44.40 -57.31 72.02
N ALA A 241 -44.69 -58.16 71.03
CA ALA A 241 -45.55 -59.33 71.20
C ALA A 241 -45.01 -60.32 72.24
N ASP A 242 -43.68 -60.54 72.28
CA ASP A 242 -43.02 -61.38 73.30
C ASP A 242 -43.18 -60.77 74.71
N VAL A 243 -42.99 -59.45 74.86
CA VAL A 243 -43.23 -58.75 76.12
C VAL A 243 -44.70 -58.86 76.55
N GLU A 244 -45.65 -58.72 75.63
CA GLU A 244 -47.08 -58.87 75.92
C GLU A 244 -47.41 -60.29 76.41
N TYR A 245 -46.89 -61.31 75.73
CA TYR A 245 -47.02 -62.71 76.14
C TYR A 245 -46.50 -62.92 77.58
N TRP A 246 -45.25 -62.54 77.86
CA TRP A 246 -44.67 -62.71 79.20
C TRP A 246 -45.39 -61.90 80.28
N ARG A 247 -45.87 -60.69 79.96
CA ARG A 247 -46.67 -59.90 80.91
C ARG A 247 -47.97 -60.61 81.30
N SER A 248 -48.63 -61.24 80.32
CA SER A 248 -49.85 -62.02 80.58
C SER A 248 -49.55 -63.25 81.44
N GLU A 249 -48.44 -63.95 81.17
CA GLU A 249 -48.01 -65.12 81.92
C GLU A 249 -47.61 -64.78 83.35
N ILE A 250 -46.74 -63.78 83.59
CA ILE A 250 -46.38 -63.35 84.95
C ILE A 250 -47.60 -62.94 85.77
N LYS A 251 -48.59 -62.32 85.15
CA LYS A 251 -49.85 -61.96 85.81
C LYS A 251 -50.67 -63.19 86.21
N ARG A 252 -50.64 -64.26 85.40
CA ARG A 252 -51.27 -65.56 85.70
C ARG A 252 -50.49 -66.29 86.79
N GLU A 253 -49.17 -66.40 86.64
CA GLU A 253 -48.24 -67.06 87.56
C GLU A 253 -48.29 -66.45 88.97
N ALA A 254 -48.38 -65.12 89.07
CA ALA A 254 -48.54 -64.42 90.35
C ALA A 254 -49.82 -64.84 91.11
N LYS A 255 -50.92 -65.13 90.39
CA LYS A 255 -52.15 -65.62 91.01
C LYS A 255 -52.00 -67.07 91.49
N LEU A 256 -51.33 -67.91 90.71
CA LEU A 256 -51.07 -69.30 91.04
C LEU A 256 -50.13 -69.43 92.24
N LEU A 257 -49.10 -68.59 92.33
CA LEU A 257 -48.20 -68.53 93.48
C LEU A 257 -48.97 -68.19 94.76
N LYS A 258 -49.88 -67.21 94.70
CA LYS A 258 -50.73 -66.83 95.83
C LYS A 258 -51.69 -67.96 96.25
N ALA A 259 -52.11 -68.79 95.31
CA ALA A 259 -52.93 -69.98 95.56
C ALA A 259 -52.11 -71.20 96.02
N GLY A 260 -50.78 -71.11 96.07
CA GLY A 260 -49.88 -72.21 96.44
C GLY A 260 -49.71 -73.28 95.36
N ALA A 261 -50.12 -73.00 94.12
CA ALA A 261 -50.08 -73.97 93.01
C ALA A 261 -48.72 -74.02 92.28
N VAL A 262 -47.86 -73.03 92.48
CA VAL A 262 -46.49 -72.95 91.92
C VAL A 262 -45.49 -72.50 92.98
N SER A 263 -44.20 -72.78 92.78
CA SER A 263 -43.14 -72.41 93.73
C SER A 263 -42.64 -70.97 93.52
N THR A 264 -42.06 -70.36 94.56
CA THR A 264 -41.42 -69.04 94.45
C THR A 264 -40.27 -69.04 93.44
N GLU A 265 -39.52 -70.14 93.33
CA GLU A 265 -38.41 -70.27 92.39
C GLU A 265 -38.91 -70.26 90.94
N GLU A 266 -39.99 -70.99 90.64
CA GLU A 266 -40.64 -71.03 89.32
C GLU A 266 -41.04 -69.61 88.88
N TYR A 267 -41.76 -68.91 89.76
CA TYR A 267 -42.19 -67.53 89.51
C TYR A 267 -41.00 -66.58 89.30
N GLN A 268 -39.93 -66.69 90.09
CA GLN A 268 -38.74 -65.85 89.93
C GLN A 268 -37.99 -66.13 88.63
N ARG A 269 -37.97 -67.39 88.18
CA ARG A 269 -37.36 -67.79 86.91
C ARG A 269 -38.12 -67.17 85.73
N GLU A 270 -39.44 -67.28 85.72
CA GLU A 270 -40.26 -66.66 84.68
C GLU A 270 -40.18 -65.13 84.72
N LEU A 271 -40.19 -64.52 85.92
CA LEU A 271 -40.03 -63.07 86.05
C LEU A 271 -38.71 -62.59 85.42
N SER A 272 -37.65 -63.39 85.54
CA SER A 272 -36.36 -63.11 84.90
C SER A 272 -36.46 -63.23 83.38
N GLN A 273 -37.25 -64.17 82.84
CA GLN A 273 -37.53 -64.26 81.40
C GLN A 273 -38.34 -63.07 80.89
N ALA A 274 -39.36 -62.63 81.63
CA ALA A 274 -40.14 -61.44 81.29
C ALA A 274 -39.27 -60.18 81.25
N LYS A 275 -38.38 -59.98 82.23
CA LYS A 275 -37.41 -58.89 82.22
C LYS A 275 -36.45 -58.98 81.03
N ALA A 276 -36.04 -60.19 80.64
CA ALA A 276 -35.22 -60.38 79.44
C ALA A 276 -35.97 -59.98 78.16
N ALA A 277 -37.27 -60.30 78.05
CA ALA A 277 -38.11 -59.84 76.94
C ALA A 277 -38.23 -58.30 76.90
N GLU A 278 -38.42 -57.64 78.05
CA GLU A 278 -38.43 -56.17 78.12
C GLU A 278 -37.09 -55.56 77.69
N GLY A 279 -35.97 -56.19 78.06
CA GLY A 279 -34.65 -55.82 77.57
C GLY A 279 -34.50 -55.98 76.05
N ARG A 280 -35.04 -57.05 75.46
CA ARG A 280 -35.05 -57.27 74.00
C ARG A 280 -35.87 -56.19 73.28
N LEU A 281 -37.03 -55.81 73.80
CA LEU A 281 -37.83 -54.72 73.24
C LEU A 281 -37.09 -53.39 73.32
N ALA A 282 -36.49 -53.05 74.47
CA ALA A 282 -35.69 -51.84 74.62
C ALA A 282 -34.53 -51.79 73.61
N GLN A 283 -33.85 -52.92 73.38
CA GLN A 283 -32.80 -53.05 72.36
C GLN A 283 -33.37 -52.85 70.94
N ALA A 284 -34.53 -53.42 70.62
CA ALA A 284 -35.16 -53.27 69.31
C ALA A 284 -35.60 -51.81 69.05
N MET A 285 -36.17 -51.14 70.05
CA MET A 285 -36.53 -49.71 69.97
C MET A 285 -35.30 -48.82 69.77
N ALA A 286 -34.19 -49.11 70.47
CA ALA A 286 -32.92 -48.42 70.24
C ALA A 286 -32.40 -48.66 68.80
N GLY A 287 -32.61 -49.88 68.27
CA GLY A 287 -32.34 -50.22 66.87
C GLY A 287 -33.14 -49.37 65.87
N ILE A 288 -34.44 -49.16 66.11
CA ILE A 288 -35.27 -48.26 65.27
C ILE A 288 -34.68 -46.86 65.26
N SER A 289 -34.39 -46.29 66.43
CA SER A 289 -33.83 -44.93 66.53
C SER A 289 -32.51 -44.81 65.76
N ALA A 290 -31.63 -45.81 65.85
CA ALA A 290 -30.38 -45.85 65.09
C ALA A 290 -30.60 -45.91 63.57
N LYS A 291 -31.57 -46.70 63.09
CA LYS A 291 -31.90 -46.78 61.66
C LYS A 291 -32.60 -45.50 61.15
N GLN A 292 -33.44 -44.87 61.96
CA GLN A 292 -34.04 -43.58 61.63
C GLN A 292 -32.98 -42.48 61.49
N ALA A 293 -31.97 -42.46 62.36
CA ALA A 293 -30.84 -41.54 62.22
C ALA A 293 -30.06 -41.80 60.91
N ALA A 294 -29.86 -43.06 60.53
CA ALA A 294 -29.23 -43.41 59.25
C ALA A 294 -30.07 -42.97 58.04
N LEU A 295 -31.40 -43.13 58.09
CA LEU A 295 -32.31 -42.64 57.05
C LEU A 295 -32.25 -41.12 56.92
N ALA A 296 -32.30 -40.38 58.04
CA ALA A 296 -32.18 -38.92 58.02
C ALA A 296 -30.83 -38.47 57.42
N ALA A 297 -29.74 -39.18 57.70
CA ALA A 297 -28.44 -38.92 57.08
C ALA A 297 -28.46 -39.18 55.56
N ALA A 298 -29.11 -40.24 55.10
CA ALA A 298 -29.26 -40.54 53.68
C ALA A 298 -30.14 -39.50 52.96
N GLU A 299 -31.23 -39.04 53.57
CA GLU A 299 -32.07 -37.95 53.05
C GLU A 299 -31.29 -36.63 52.91
N ALA A 300 -30.44 -36.30 53.89
CA ALA A 300 -29.56 -35.14 53.81
C ALA A 300 -28.58 -35.24 52.64
N ARG A 301 -28.04 -36.44 52.36
CA ARG A 301 -27.21 -36.68 51.17
C ARG A 301 -27.99 -36.54 49.87
N VAL A 302 -29.24 -37.02 49.80
CA VAL A 302 -30.10 -36.81 48.62
C VAL A 302 -30.30 -35.32 48.38
N LYS A 303 -30.55 -34.54 49.44
CA LYS A 303 -30.70 -33.08 49.34
C LYS A 303 -29.42 -32.43 48.80
N GLN A 304 -28.24 -32.83 49.31
CA GLN A 304 -26.96 -32.33 48.81
C GLN A 304 -26.76 -32.67 47.33
N ALA A 305 -26.93 -33.93 46.94
CA ALA A 305 -26.76 -34.35 45.55
C ALA A 305 -27.76 -33.65 44.60
N SER A 306 -28.99 -33.37 45.05
CA SER A 306 -29.97 -32.60 44.26
C SER A 306 -29.54 -31.14 44.05
N ALA A 307 -28.88 -30.54 45.05
CA ALA A 307 -28.33 -29.20 44.92
C ALA A 307 -27.13 -29.19 43.96
N ASP A 308 -26.32 -30.24 43.95
CA ASP A 308 -25.19 -30.39 43.03
C ASP A 308 -25.67 -30.53 41.57
N VAL A 309 -26.76 -31.29 41.33
CA VAL A 309 -27.42 -31.35 40.00
C VAL A 309 -27.92 -29.97 39.57
N SER A 310 -28.59 -29.24 40.46
CA SER A 310 -29.04 -27.88 40.18
C SER A 310 -27.88 -26.92 39.88
N ALA A 311 -26.75 -27.06 40.58
CA ALA A 311 -25.56 -26.27 40.35
C ALA A 311 -24.92 -26.59 38.98
N ALA A 312 -24.83 -27.87 38.61
CA ALA A 312 -24.35 -28.29 37.30
C ALA A 312 -25.26 -27.76 36.16
N GLN A 313 -26.58 -27.81 36.35
CA GLN A 313 -27.53 -27.24 35.39
C GLN A 313 -27.36 -25.72 35.24
N ALA A 314 -27.07 -25.00 36.32
CA ALA A 314 -26.79 -23.58 36.28
C ALA A 314 -25.48 -23.27 35.51
N ARG A 315 -24.45 -24.14 35.62
CA ARG A 315 -23.22 -24.02 34.81
C ARG A 315 -23.53 -24.17 33.32
N ILE A 316 -24.29 -25.18 32.93
CA ILE A 316 -24.74 -25.36 31.54
C ILE A 316 -25.45 -24.11 31.02
N ALA A 317 -26.36 -23.54 31.81
CA ALA A 317 -27.09 -22.33 31.42
C ALA A 317 -26.15 -21.13 31.23
N ARG A 318 -25.15 -20.96 32.11
CA ARG A 318 -24.12 -19.92 31.99
C ARG A 318 -23.28 -20.11 30.72
N THR A 319 -22.76 -21.32 30.47
CA THR A 319 -21.95 -21.61 29.28
C THR A 319 -22.76 -21.40 27.99
N LYS A 320 -24.05 -21.75 27.98
CA LYS A 320 -24.93 -21.44 26.84
C LYS A 320 -25.09 -19.93 26.60
N ALA A 321 -25.18 -19.13 27.64
CA ALA A 321 -25.24 -17.66 27.51
C ALA A 321 -23.91 -17.08 27.00
N GLU A 322 -22.77 -17.63 27.42
CA GLU A 322 -21.44 -17.28 26.91
C GLU A 322 -21.31 -17.64 25.43
N ILE A 323 -21.78 -18.83 25.01
CA ILE A 323 -21.84 -19.22 23.60
C ILE A 323 -22.68 -18.23 22.78
N GLN A 324 -23.85 -17.81 23.27
CA GLN A 324 -24.68 -16.83 22.56
C GLN A 324 -23.96 -15.49 22.39
N SER A 325 -23.20 -15.06 23.40
CA SER A 325 -22.39 -13.84 23.35
C SER A 325 -21.25 -13.97 22.34
N ALA A 326 -20.52 -15.08 22.36
CA ALA A 326 -19.47 -15.37 21.38
C ALA A 326 -20.02 -15.50 19.94
N GLN A 327 -21.22 -16.05 19.76
CA GLN A 327 -21.90 -16.06 18.46
C GLN A 327 -22.26 -14.64 17.97
N ALA A 328 -22.59 -13.72 18.87
CA ALA A 328 -22.79 -12.32 18.51
C ALA A 328 -21.46 -11.66 18.09
N GLU A 329 -20.36 -11.95 18.79
CA GLU A 329 -19.02 -11.47 18.43
C GLU A 329 -18.55 -11.98 17.07
N VAL A 330 -18.73 -13.28 16.77
CA VAL A 330 -18.42 -13.84 15.45
C VAL A 330 -19.24 -13.16 14.35
N ARG A 331 -20.52 -12.88 14.60
CA ARG A 331 -21.38 -12.15 13.65
C ARG A 331 -20.88 -10.72 13.43
N ALA A 332 -20.51 -10.01 14.49
CA ALA A 332 -19.96 -8.65 14.39
C ALA A 332 -18.63 -8.64 13.64
N ALA A 333 -17.72 -9.57 13.94
CA ALA A 333 -16.45 -9.71 13.24
C ALA A 333 -16.67 -10.06 11.75
N SER A 334 -17.63 -10.93 11.44
CA SER A 334 -17.99 -11.28 10.05
C SER A 334 -18.55 -10.07 9.27
N ALA A 335 -19.33 -9.22 9.93
CA ALA A 335 -19.81 -7.96 9.34
C ALA A 335 -18.64 -7.00 9.07
N ASN A 336 -17.68 -6.88 9.99
CA ASN A 336 -16.46 -6.09 9.79
C ASN A 336 -15.60 -6.61 8.63
N VAL A 337 -15.47 -7.93 8.48
CA VAL A 337 -14.79 -8.52 7.30
C VAL A 337 -15.50 -8.11 6.02
N SER A 338 -16.83 -8.20 5.99
CA SER A 338 -17.63 -7.82 4.81
C SER A 338 -17.47 -6.34 4.44
N LEU A 339 -17.44 -5.45 5.44
CA LEU A 339 -17.17 -4.03 5.25
C LEU A 339 -15.78 -3.79 4.64
N ASN A 340 -14.75 -4.44 5.18
CA ASN A 340 -13.39 -4.30 4.69
C ASN A 340 -13.18 -4.88 3.28
N ILE A 341 -13.94 -5.92 2.90
CA ILE A 341 -13.98 -6.38 1.50
C ILE A 341 -14.46 -5.26 0.58
N HIS A 342 -15.53 -4.55 0.95
CA HIS A 342 -16.03 -3.42 0.15
C HIS A 342 -15.00 -2.28 0.07
N HIS A 343 -14.36 -1.92 1.18
CA HIS A 343 -13.29 -0.90 1.17
C HIS A 343 -12.15 -1.32 0.24
N LYS A 344 -11.67 -2.56 0.33
CA LYS A 344 -10.59 -3.06 -0.50
C LYS A 344 -10.95 -3.03 -1.99
N LEU A 345 -12.17 -3.45 -2.35
CA LEU A 345 -12.67 -3.40 -3.72
C LEU A 345 -12.78 -1.96 -4.24
N HIS A 346 -13.27 -1.04 -3.40
CA HIS A 346 -13.34 0.37 -3.75
C HIS A 346 -11.95 0.97 -3.98
N ARG A 347 -11.00 0.75 -3.07
CA ARG A 347 -9.61 1.22 -3.22
C ARG A 347 -8.92 0.61 -4.43
N ALA A 348 -9.20 -0.65 -4.75
CA ALA A 348 -8.70 -1.29 -5.98
C ALA A 348 -9.24 -0.61 -7.25
N ALA A 349 -10.52 -0.20 -7.26
CA ALA A 349 -11.10 0.54 -8.37
C ALA A 349 -10.49 1.94 -8.51
N VAL A 350 -10.26 2.65 -7.39
CA VAL A 350 -9.59 3.96 -7.37
C VAL A 350 -8.16 3.86 -7.88
N LEU A 351 -7.41 2.84 -7.45
CA LEU A 351 -6.06 2.57 -7.95
C LEU A 351 -6.06 2.38 -9.48
N LYS A 352 -6.96 1.55 -10.00
CA LYS A 352 -7.09 1.32 -11.45
C LYS A 352 -7.42 2.61 -12.22
N GLN A 353 -8.23 3.49 -11.64
CA GLN A 353 -8.53 4.80 -12.21
C GLN A 353 -7.30 5.71 -12.21
N ALA A 354 -6.56 5.78 -11.10
CA ALA A 354 -5.36 6.60 -10.98
C ALA A 354 -4.25 6.12 -11.95
N GLU A 355 -4.06 4.81 -12.09
CA GLU A 355 -3.14 4.23 -13.08
C GLU A 355 -3.56 4.59 -14.52
N ALA A 356 -4.85 4.56 -14.83
CA ALA A 356 -5.35 4.95 -16.15
C ALA A 356 -5.11 6.45 -16.44
N GLN A 357 -5.25 7.31 -15.43
CA GLN A 357 -4.93 8.74 -15.54
C GLN A 357 -3.42 8.97 -15.76
N ALA A 358 -2.56 8.28 -15.01
CA ALA A 358 -1.11 8.33 -15.19
C ALA A 358 -0.69 7.85 -16.59
N ARG A 359 -1.28 6.74 -17.08
CA ARG A 359 -1.07 6.27 -18.46
C ARG A 359 -1.50 7.31 -19.49
N THR A 360 -2.64 7.95 -19.29
CA THR A 360 -3.14 8.99 -20.19
C THR A 360 -2.19 10.19 -20.21
N ALA A 361 -1.75 10.67 -19.04
CA ALA A 361 -0.78 11.75 -18.92
C ALA A 361 0.57 11.39 -19.59
N SER A 362 1.00 10.14 -19.47
CA SER A 362 2.23 9.63 -20.10
C SER A 362 2.13 9.63 -21.63
N ILE A 363 0.99 9.18 -22.18
CA ILE A 363 0.71 9.24 -23.63
C ILE A 363 0.72 10.69 -24.12
N VAL A 364 0.05 11.60 -23.39
CA VAL A 364 -0.03 13.03 -23.74
C VAL A 364 1.35 13.68 -23.72
N ARG A 365 2.18 13.39 -22.71
CA ARG A 365 3.57 13.84 -22.63
C ARG A 365 4.42 13.25 -23.76
N GLY A 366 4.17 12.02 -24.18
CA GLY A 366 4.83 11.38 -25.32
C GLY A 366 4.69 12.13 -26.64
N TYR A 367 3.62 12.91 -26.84
CA TYR A 367 3.44 13.74 -28.05
C TYR A 367 4.35 14.96 -28.14
N THR A 368 5.16 15.24 -27.11
CA THR A 368 6.10 16.39 -27.08
C THR A 368 7.56 16.02 -27.28
N LEU A 369 7.88 14.72 -27.36
CA LEU A 369 9.24 14.18 -27.38
C LEU A 369 9.81 13.96 -28.78
#